data_AF-A0A2H3C4Q3-F1
#
_entry.id   AF-A0A2H3C4Q3-F1
#
_cell.length_a   1.000
_cell.length_b   1.000
_cell.length_c   1.000
_cell.angle_alpha   90.00
_cell.angle_beta   90.00
_cell.angle_gamma   90.00
#
_symmetry.space_group_name_H-M   'P 1'
#
loop_
_entity.id
_entity.type
_entity.pdbx_description
1 polymer ?
#
loop_
_entity_poly.entity_id
_entity_poly.type
_entity_poly.pdbx_seq_one_letter_code
_entity_poly.pdbx_strand_id
1 'polypeptide(L)'
;MSNEYSIKQIIKSPHAAVLCLAVTEKGQFLASGGSDRVFLWNTKTGKQLKWPGGGGFRGDTTTMTWIHSEDDADEVLIYGTLHGYIICWKQIKNTNDFEELYCLHIGSTTEITALDFDPPSRRLVLSIRNGTIQVHKVDTQMKLHGYVSVIIQNCGPRAIYFLPNGESQNMIVFGCCSGKMYICYNVMLLYLMISTDTCYEGMMGR
;
A
#
# COMPACT_ATOMS: atom_id res chain seq x y z
N MET A 1 -7.36 -30.96 17.91
CA MET A 1 -6.12 -30.35 17.41
C MET A 1 -5.71 -29.33 18.45
N SER A 2 -4.51 -29.44 19.04
CA SER A 2 -4.04 -28.44 20.00
C SER A 2 -3.74 -27.14 19.25
N ASN A 3 -4.32 -26.04 19.72
CA ASN A 3 -4.04 -24.68 19.22
C ASN A 3 -2.72 -24.18 19.82
N GLU A 4 -1.65 -24.95 19.64
CA GLU A 4 -0.33 -24.62 20.17
C GLU A 4 0.51 -23.95 19.09
N TYR A 5 0.96 -22.73 19.37
CA TYR A 5 1.90 -22.01 18.54
C TYR A 5 3.31 -22.45 18.90
N SER A 6 4.08 -22.89 17.89
CA SER A 6 5.50 -23.22 18.05
C SER A 6 6.34 -22.44 17.05
N ILE A 7 7.56 -22.08 17.46
CA ILE A 7 8.51 -21.41 16.58
C ILE A 7 9.00 -22.41 15.54
N LYS A 8 8.57 -22.21 14.29
CA LYS A 8 9.01 -23.04 13.17
C LYS A 8 10.41 -22.67 12.68
N GLN A 9 10.71 -21.37 12.59
CA GLN A 9 11.94 -20.87 11.99
C GLN A 9 12.26 -19.45 12.47
N ILE A 10 13.55 -19.12 12.55
CA ILE A 10 14.05 -17.77 12.82
C ILE A 10 14.85 -17.30 11.59
N ILE A 11 14.45 -16.19 10.98
CA ILE A 11 15.16 -15.55 9.88
C ILE A 11 15.80 -14.27 10.43
N LYS A 12 17.14 -14.20 10.39
CA LYS A 12 17.89 -13.03 10.88
C LYS A 12 18.03 -12.01 9.76
N SER A 13 17.27 -10.92 9.86
CA SER A 13 17.44 -9.77 8.97
C SER A 13 18.76 -9.04 9.29
N PRO A 14 19.50 -8.52 8.30
CA PRO A 14 20.68 -7.68 8.54
C PRO A 14 20.36 -6.32 9.18
N HIS A 15 19.09 -5.94 9.24
CA HIS A 15 18.64 -4.73 9.91
C HIS A 15 18.95 -4.76 11.41
N ALA A 16 19.45 -3.65 11.95
CA ALA A 16 19.55 -3.46 13.39
C ALA A 16 18.17 -3.47 14.06
N ALA A 17 17.17 -2.88 13.39
CA ALA A 17 15.76 -2.95 13.77
C ALA A 17 14.90 -3.15 12.51
N VAL A 18 13.98 -4.10 12.57
CA VAL A 18 12.96 -4.31 11.53
C VAL A 18 11.77 -3.42 11.87
N LEU A 19 11.54 -2.40 11.05
CA LEU A 19 10.49 -1.39 11.27
C LEU A 19 9.15 -1.80 10.68
N CYS A 20 9.17 -2.55 9.57
CA CYS A 20 7.98 -3.06 8.91
C CYS A 20 8.26 -4.38 8.18
N LEU A 21 7.21 -5.18 8.00
CA LEU A 21 7.24 -6.48 7.32
C LEU A 21 5.99 -6.60 6.44
N ALA A 22 6.12 -7.35 5.35
CA ALA A 22 4.98 -7.80 4.55
C ALA A 22 5.27 -9.19 3.98
N VAL A 23 4.24 -10.02 3.91
CA VAL A 23 4.30 -11.39 3.38
C VAL A 23 3.30 -11.50 2.23
N THR A 24 3.66 -12.18 1.15
CA THR A 24 2.73 -12.41 0.03
C THR A 24 1.57 -13.29 0.48
N GLU A 25 0.42 -13.21 -0.19
CA GLU A 25 -0.78 -13.97 0.19
C GLU A 25 -0.52 -15.49 0.20
N LYS A 26 0.23 -15.98 -0.80
CA LYS A 26 0.68 -17.39 -0.90
C LYS A 26 1.76 -17.75 0.13
N GLY A 27 2.24 -16.76 0.88
CA GLY A 27 3.29 -16.92 1.87
C GLY A 27 4.62 -17.36 1.28
N GLN A 28 4.90 -17.08 0.00
CA GLN A 28 6.13 -17.50 -0.68
C GLN A 28 7.30 -16.54 -0.41
N PHE A 29 7.00 -15.25 -0.33
CA PHE A 29 7.98 -14.20 -0.13
C PHE A 29 7.66 -13.38 1.13
N LEU A 30 8.74 -12.99 1.82
CA LEU A 30 8.70 -12.06 2.95
C LEU A 30 9.61 -10.88 2.60
N ALA A 31 9.13 -9.67 2.85
CA ALA A 31 9.92 -8.46 2.79
C ALA A 31 10.14 -7.93 4.22
N SER A 32 11.35 -7.44 4.49
CA SER A 32 11.68 -6.77 5.75
C SER A 32 12.32 -5.41 5.51
N GLY A 33 11.69 -4.38 6.04
CA GLY A 33 12.12 -2.98 5.95
C GLY A 33 12.72 -2.50 7.26
N GLY A 34 13.73 -1.66 7.16
CA GLY A 34 14.47 -1.07 8.26
C GLY A 34 15.24 0.13 7.75
N SER A 35 16.40 0.40 8.33
CA SER A 35 17.25 1.50 7.87
C SER A 35 17.80 1.24 6.48
N ASP A 36 17.62 2.22 5.60
CA ASP A 36 18.17 2.35 4.25
C ASP A 36 17.76 1.33 3.18
N ARG A 37 17.32 0.12 3.55
CA ARG A 37 17.07 -0.97 2.60
C ARG A 37 15.88 -1.85 2.95
N VAL A 38 15.40 -2.55 1.93
CA VAL A 38 14.48 -3.68 2.06
C VAL A 38 15.23 -4.96 1.71
N PHE A 39 15.06 -5.99 2.54
CA PHE A 39 15.52 -7.35 2.26
C PHE A 39 14.34 -8.24 1.89
N LEU A 40 14.53 -9.07 0.88
CA LEU A 40 13.57 -10.07 0.44
C LEU A 40 14.04 -11.46 0.85
N TRP A 41 13.08 -12.32 1.19
CA TRP A 41 13.33 -13.65 1.72
C TRP A 41 12.38 -14.65 1.08
N ASN A 42 12.90 -15.83 0.76
CA ASN A 42 12.05 -17.00 0.54
C ASN A 42 11.62 -17.55 1.90
N THR A 43 10.33 -17.51 2.20
CA THR A 43 9.78 -17.88 3.52
C THR A 43 10.00 -19.36 3.87
N LYS A 44 9.92 -20.25 2.88
CA LYS A 44 10.03 -21.70 3.06
C LYS A 44 11.45 -22.13 3.41
N THR A 45 12.45 -21.50 2.79
CA THR A 45 13.86 -21.83 2.98
C THR A 45 14.58 -20.90 3.96
N GLY A 46 14.00 -19.72 4.23
CA GLY A 46 14.64 -18.63 4.98
C GLY A 46 15.82 -17.98 4.29
N LYS A 47 16.07 -18.31 3.01
CA LYS A 47 17.18 -17.74 2.26
C LYS A 47 16.84 -16.34 1.78
N GLN A 48 17.79 -15.42 1.95
CA GLN A 48 17.69 -14.08 1.38
C GLN A 48 17.74 -14.16 -0.15
N LEU A 49 16.87 -13.39 -0.80
CA LEU A 49 16.86 -13.23 -2.25
C LEU A 49 17.85 -12.14 -2.68
N LYS A 50 18.16 -12.14 -3.98
CA LYS A 50 19.00 -11.10 -4.57
C LYS A 50 18.33 -9.74 -4.43
N TRP A 51 19.11 -8.74 -4.04
CA TRP A 51 18.64 -7.37 -3.97
C TRP A 51 18.39 -6.81 -5.39
N PRO A 52 17.22 -6.20 -5.68
CA PRO A 52 16.87 -5.69 -7.02
C PRO A 52 17.74 -4.55 -7.55
N GLY A 53 18.51 -3.87 -6.69
CA GLY A 53 19.25 -2.66 -7.04
C GLY A 53 18.51 -1.38 -6.63
N GLY A 54 19.04 -0.22 -7.05
CA GLY A 54 18.54 1.11 -6.65
C GLY A 54 19.47 1.79 -5.64
N GLY A 55 20.52 2.46 -6.11
CA GLY A 55 21.49 3.14 -5.26
C GLY A 55 20.94 4.46 -4.70
N GLY A 56 20.99 4.63 -3.38
CA GLY A 56 20.73 5.90 -2.70
C GLY A 56 20.21 5.73 -1.27
N PHE A 57 20.53 6.70 -0.40
CA PHE A 57 19.87 6.85 0.90
C PHE A 57 18.46 7.38 0.67
N ARG A 58 17.46 6.50 0.58
CA ARG A 58 16.04 6.85 0.38
C ARG A 58 15.28 7.02 1.70
N GLY A 59 16.00 6.93 2.82
CA GLY A 59 15.46 6.93 4.18
C GLY A 59 14.98 5.55 4.62
N ASP A 60 14.72 5.43 5.92
CA ASP A 60 14.19 4.21 6.54
C ASP A 60 12.90 3.77 5.86
N THR A 61 12.74 2.46 5.69
CA THR A 61 11.49 1.89 5.18
C THR A 61 10.47 1.84 6.30
N THR A 62 9.37 2.58 6.15
CA THR A 62 8.38 2.81 7.20
C THR A 62 7.10 2.01 6.99
N THR A 63 6.78 1.68 5.74
CA THR A 63 5.56 0.92 5.40
C THR A 63 5.79 0.11 4.13
N MET A 64 5.06 -1.00 3.98
CA MET A 64 5.10 -1.84 2.79
C MET A 64 3.83 -2.65 2.61
N THR A 65 3.50 -2.97 1.37
CA THR A 65 2.39 -3.85 1.01
C THR A 65 2.74 -4.68 -0.23
N TRP A 66 2.26 -5.92 -0.27
CA TRP A 66 2.32 -6.77 -1.46
C TRP A 66 1.02 -6.60 -2.24
N ILE A 67 1.16 -6.42 -3.55
CA ILE A 67 0.05 -6.42 -4.50
C ILE A 67 0.36 -7.46 -5.59
N HIS A 68 -0.67 -7.95 -6.27
CA HIS A 68 -0.52 -8.86 -7.39
C HIS A 68 -1.35 -8.37 -8.57
N SER A 69 -1.01 -8.83 -9.77
CA SER A 69 -1.90 -8.68 -10.91
C SER A 69 -2.98 -9.74 -10.81
N GLU A 70 -4.21 -9.43 -11.18
CA GLU A 70 -5.26 -10.45 -11.27
C GLU A 70 -4.90 -11.52 -12.32
N ASP A 71 -4.19 -11.11 -13.38
CA ASP A 71 -3.82 -11.95 -14.52
C ASP A 71 -2.40 -12.55 -14.45
N ASP A 72 -1.58 -12.13 -13.50
CA ASP A 72 -0.15 -12.48 -13.45
C ASP A 72 0.20 -13.12 -12.10
N ALA A 73 0.94 -14.21 -12.13
CA ALA A 73 1.45 -14.86 -10.92
C ALA A 73 2.59 -14.07 -10.25
N ASP A 74 3.01 -12.95 -10.87
CA ASP A 74 4.09 -12.10 -10.41
C ASP A 74 3.68 -11.31 -9.15
N GLU A 75 4.53 -11.41 -8.13
CA GLU A 75 4.38 -10.67 -6.89
C GLU A 75 5.01 -9.28 -7.01
N VAL A 76 4.34 -8.27 -6.46
CA VAL A 76 4.78 -6.87 -6.54
C VAL A 76 4.82 -6.28 -5.13
N LEU A 77 5.99 -5.79 -4.72
CA LEU A 77 6.16 -5.10 -3.45
C LEU A 77 6.16 -3.60 -3.69
N ILE A 78 5.28 -2.89 -2.98
CA ILE A 78 5.33 -1.43 -2.89
C ILE A 78 5.68 -1.05 -1.46
N TYR A 79 6.66 -0.14 -1.30
CA TYR A 79 7.05 0.35 0.01
C TYR A 79 7.28 1.85 0.03
N GLY A 80 7.05 2.43 1.21
CA GLY A 80 7.18 3.85 1.50
C GLY A 80 8.31 4.11 2.50
N THR A 81 8.92 5.28 2.41
CA THR A 81 10.07 5.65 3.26
C THR A 81 9.83 6.89 4.12
N LEU A 82 10.72 7.07 5.10
CA LEU A 82 10.82 8.25 5.96
C LEU A 82 11.02 9.57 5.18
N HIS A 83 11.63 9.51 4.00
CA HIS A 83 11.90 10.68 3.17
C HIS A 83 10.91 10.85 2.01
N GLY A 84 9.75 10.19 2.04
CA GLY A 84 8.68 10.45 1.06
C GLY A 84 8.85 9.71 -0.26
N TYR A 85 9.69 8.66 -0.30
CA TYR A 85 9.82 7.84 -1.50
C TYR A 85 8.80 6.69 -1.50
N ILE A 86 8.11 6.49 -2.62
CA ILE A 86 7.43 5.24 -2.98
C ILE A 86 8.32 4.47 -3.94
N ILE A 87 8.60 3.21 -3.62
CA ILE A 87 9.36 2.32 -4.49
C ILE A 87 8.51 1.10 -4.80
N CYS A 88 8.61 0.62 -6.03
CA CYS A 88 7.93 -0.58 -6.49
C CYS A 88 8.93 -1.57 -7.07
N TRP A 89 8.91 -2.78 -6.53
CA TRP A 89 9.68 -3.92 -7.02
C TRP A 89 8.73 -4.99 -7.55
N LYS A 90 9.00 -5.49 -8.76
CA LYS A 90 8.22 -6.55 -9.38
C LYS A 90 9.05 -7.80 -9.54
N GLN A 91 8.44 -8.95 -9.26
CA GLN A 91 9.04 -10.25 -9.52
C GLN A 91 9.24 -10.46 -11.01
N ILE A 92 10.43 -10.91 -11.41
CA ILE A 92 10.71 -11.30 -12.78
C ILE A 92 10.04 -12.66 -13.02
N LYS A 93 9.23 -12.75 -14.08
CA LYS A 93 8.41 -13.92 -14.41
C LYS A 93 9.15 -15.24 -14.26
N ASN A 94 8.54 -16.16 -13.52
CA ASN A 94 9.05 -17.52 -13.28
C ASN A 94 10.41 -17.58 -12.56
N THR A 95 10.85 -16.53 -11.89
CA THR A 95 12.09 -16.51 -11.10
C THR A 95 11.81 -16.11 -9.65
N ASN A 96 12.83 -16.19 -8.78
CA ASN A 96 12.79 -15.57 -7.45
C ASN A 96 13.52 -14.21 -7.43
N ASP A 97 13.86 -13.68 -8.61
CA ASP A 97 14.51 -12.39 -8.75
C ASP A 97 13.47 -11.29 -8.90
N PHE A 98 13.85 -10.08 -8.49
CA PHE A 98 13.00 -8.90 -8.52
C PHE A 98 13.75 -7.77 -9.20
N GLU A 99 13.02 -6.90 -9.87
CA GLU A 99 13.53 -5.68 -10.49
C GLU A 99 12.81 -4.45 -9.94
N GLU A 100 13.52 -3.32 -9.85
CA GLU A 100 12.90 -2.04 -9.50
C GLU A 100 12.17 -1.47 -10.71
N LEU A 101 10.84 -1.38 -10.62
CA LEU A 101 10.03 -0.78 -11.67
C LEU A 101 10.11 0.75 -11.63
N TYR A 102 10.06 1.32 -10.44
CA TYR A 102 10.17 2.76 -10.23
C TYR A 102 10.53 3.13 -8.79
N CYS A 103 11.06 4.34 -8.65
CA CYS A 103 11.27 5.05 -7.40
C CYS A 103 10.75 6.49 -7.58
N LEU A 104 9.68 6.84 -6.89
CA LEU A 104 9.00 8.13 -6.99
C LEU A 104 9.12 8.89 -5.67
N HIS A 105 9.39 10.19 -5.73
CA HIS A 105 9.37 11.07 -4.56
C HIS A 105 8.04 11.81 -4.51
N ILE A 106 7.25 11.57 -3.47
CA ILE A 106 5.88 12.07 -3.35
C ILE A 106 5.86 13.36 -2.52
N GLY A 107 5.68 14.49 -3.20
CA GLY A 107 5.53 15.79 -2.55
C GLY A 107 6.80 16.23 -1.83
N SER A 108 6.69 16.48 -0.53
CA SER A 108 7.78 16.94 0.34
C SER A 108 8.54 15.76 0.95
N THR A 109 9.77 15.99 1.39
CA THR A 109 10.64 15.01 2.08
C THR A 109 10.08 14.68 3.47
N THR A 110 8.97 13.96 3.49
CA THR A 110 8.15 13.68 4.67
C THR A 110 7.74 12.22 4.64
N GLU A 111 7.63 11.61 5.82
CA GLU A 111 7.39 10.19 5.97
C GLU A 111 6.09 9.73 5.30
N ILE A 112 6.18 8.64 4.53
CA ILE A 112 5.03 7.84 4.14
C ILE A 112 4.70 6.91 5.31
N THR A 113 3.57 7.14 5.94
CA THR A 113 3.25 6.52 7.25
C THR A 113 2.51 5.20 7.13
N ALA A 114 1.73 5.01 6.05
CA ALA A 114 1.01 3.78 5.79
C ALA A 114 0.62 3.66 4.31
N LEU A 115 0.47 2.42 3.85
CA LEU A 115 0.01 2.04 2.51
C LEU A 115 -1.11 1.02 2.64
N ASP A 116 -2.08 1.10 1.72
CA ASP A 116 -3.04 0.02 1.51
C ASP A 116 -3.45 -0.08 0.03
N PHE A 117 -3.82 -1.27 -0.41
CA PHE A 117 -4.21 -1.55 -1.78
C PHE A 117 -5.60 -2.19 -1.82
N ASP A 118 -6.44 -1.69 -2.70
CA ASP A 118 -7.78 -2.20 -2.97
C ASP A 118 -7.75 -2.95 -4.32
N PRO A 119 -7.66 -4.29 -4.34
CA PRO A 119 -7.53 -5.05 -5.58
C PRO A 119 -8.70 -4.87 -6.55
N PRO A 120 -9.99 -4.98 -6.13
CA PRO A 120 -11.13 -4.83 -7.03
C PRO A 120 -11.16 -3.51 -7.80
N SER A 121 -10.74 -2.41 -7.18
CA SER A 121 -10.72 -1.09 -7.83
C SER A 121 -9.34 -0.68 -8.35
N ARG A 122 -8.32 -1.50 -8.09
CA ARG A 122 -6.90 -1.27 -8.43
C ARG A 122 -6.40 0.09 -7.96
N ARG A 123 -6.70 0.44 -6.72
CA ARG A 123 -6.27 1.70 -6.10
C ARG A 123 -5.26 1.45 -5.01
N LEU A 124 -4.18 2.22 -5.04
CA LEU A 124 -3.22 2.30 -3.95
C LEU A 124 -3.49 3.59 -3.18
N VAL A 125 -3.63 3.50 -1.86
CA VAL A 125 -3.64 4.68 -1.00
C VAL A 125 -2.38 4.74 -0.17
N LEU A 126 -1.88 5.96 -0.01
CA LEU A 126 -0.76 6.29 0.86
C LEU A 126 -1.14 7.45 1.77
N SER A 127 -0.63 7.40 2.99
CA SER A 127 -0.72 8.50 3.95
C SER A 127 0.66 9.08 4.23
N ILE A 128 0.71 10.40 4.41
CA ILE A 128 1.93 11.16 4.67
C ILE A 128 1.81 11.81 6.05
N ARG A 129 2.91 11.88 6.80
CA ARG A 129 2.96 12.42 8.17
C ARG A 129 2.37 13.82 8.32
N ASN A 130 2.36 14.63 7.27
CA ASN A 130 1.76 15.97 7.27
C ASN A 130 0.22 15.98 7.15
N GLY A 131 -0.44 14.82 7.19
CA GLY A 131 -1.90 14.70 7.09
C GLY A 131 -2.42 14.54 5.66
N THR A 132 -1.53 14.54 4.66
CA THR A 132 -1.91 14.32 3.26
C THR A 132 -2.17 12.84 3.00
N ILE A 133 -3.29 12.57 2.36
CA ILE A 133 -3.69 11.24 1.89
C ILE A 133 -3.78 11.30 0.38
N GLN A 134 -3.06 10.42 -0.32
CA GLN A 134 -3.13 10.32 -1.78
C GLN A 134 -3.61 8.96 -2.22
N VAL A 135 -4.59 8.95 -3.12
CA VAL A 135 -5.11 7.74 -3.78
C VAL A 135 -4.69 7.76 -5.24
N HIS A 136 -3.98 6.72 -5.67
CA HIS A 136 -3.48 6.52 -7.02
C HIS A 136 -4.20 5.35 -7.68
N LYS A 137 -4.46 5.42 -8.99
CA LYS A 137 -4.85 4.23 -9.75
C LYS A 137 -3.60 3.44 -10.13
N VAL A 138 -3.69 2.11 -10.11
CA VAL A 138 -2.62 1.21 -10.51
C VAL A 138 -2.98 0.59 -11.86
N ASP A 139 -2.15 0.82 -12.89
CA ASP A 139 -2.37 0.22 -14.21
C ASP A 139 -1.95 -1.24 -14.27
N THR A 140 -2.25 -1.92 -15.38
CA THR A 140 -1.89 -3.33 -15.61
C THR A 140 -0.37 -3.59 -15.60
N GLN A 141 0.45 -2.55 -15.73
CA GLN A 141 1.91 -2.61 -15.63
C GLN A 141 2.42 -2.29 -14.21
N MET A 142 1.52 -2.18 -13.23
CA MET A 142 1.82 -1.88 -11.81
C MET A 142 2.35 -0.47 -11.56
N LYS A 143 2.16 0.44 -12.52
CA LYS A 143 2.55 1.84 -12.41
C LYS A 143 1.40 2.66 -11.82
N LEU A 144 1.78 3.68 -11.06
CA LEU A 144 0.84 4.63 -10.48
C LEU A 144 0.44 5.68 -11.51
N HIS A 145 -0.86 5.95 -11.62
CA HIS A 145 -1.44 6.91 -12.56
C HIS A 145 -2.42 7.85 -11.88
N GLY A 146 -2.18 9.15 -12.06
CA GLY A 146 -2.99 10.21 -11.49
C GLY A 146 -3.08 10.10 -9.96
N TYR A 147 -3.57 11.15 -9.31
CA TYR A 147 -3.90 11.03 -7.89
C TYR A 147 -5.05 11.94 -7.51
N VAL A 148 -5.79 11.50 -6.50
CA VAL A 148 -6.67 12.36 -5.71
C VAL A 148 -5.99 12.57 -4.37
N SER A 149 -5.95 13.82 -3.91
CA SER A 149 -5.33 14.19 -2.64
C SER A 149 -6.35 14.80 -1.70
N VAL A 150 -6.34 14.37 -0.44
CA VAL A 150 -7.12 14.97 0.65
C VAL A 150 -6.17 15.28 1.80
N ILE A 151 -6.30 16.46 2.39
CA ILE A 151 -5.51 16.86 3.56
C ILE A 151 -6.43 16.83 4.78
N ILE A 152 -6.10 15.98 5.76
CA ILE A 152 -6.77 15.96 7.05
C ILE A 152 -5.99 16.88 7.99
N GLN A 153 -6.55 18.06 8.26
CA GLN A 153 -5.92 19.07 9.11
C GLN A 153 -5.65 18.53 10.52
N ASN A 154 -4.48 18.85 11.07
CA ASN A 154 -4.02 18.40 12.40
C ASN A 154 -4.08 16.86 12.59
N CYS A 155 -3.83 16.10 11.52
CA CYS A 155 -3.73 14.65 11.56
C CYS A 155 -2.30 14.20 11.29
N GLY A 156 -1.73 13.42 12.19
CA GLY A 156 -0.52 12.62 11.94
C GLY A 156 -0.96 11.19 11.65
N PRO A 157 -1.29 10.84 10.39
CA PRO A 157 -1.82 9.52 10.06
C PRO A 157 -0.77 8.45 10.39
N ARG A 158 -1.25 7.30 10.83
CA ARG A 158 -0.40 6.18 11.23
C ARG A 158 -0.84 4.85 10.63
N ALA A 159 -2.12 4.72 10.32
CA ALA A 159 -2.66 3.58 9.62
C ALA A 159 -3.75 4.05 8.67
N ILE A 160 -3.90 3.34 7.55
CA ILE A 160 -4.86 3.62 6.52
C ILE A 160 -5.34 2.29 5.95
N TYR A 161 -6.66 2.14 5.75
CA TYR A 161 -7.24 0.91 5.22
C TYR A 161 -8.45 1.21 4.34
N PHE A 162 -8.49 0.61 3.16
CA PHE A 162 -9.72 0.48 2.39
C PHE A 162 -10.69 -0.44 3.12
N LEU A 163 -11.98 -0.09 3.08
CA LEU A 163 -13.01 -0.92 3.66
C LEU A 163 -13.43 -2.02 2.67
N PRO A 164 -13.43 -3.30 3.07
CA PRO A 164 -13.76 -4.43 2.19
C PRO A 164 -15.28 -4.57 2.00
N ASN A 165 -15.97 -3.56 1.47
CA ASN A 165 -17.40 -3.61 1.17
C ASN A 165 -17.63 -3.09 -0.26
N GLY A 166 -17.88 -4.01 -1.20
CA GLY A 166 -17.80 -3.84 -2.66
C GLY A 166 -18.61 -2.73 -3.36
N GLU A 167 -19.32 -1.86 -2.63
CA GLU A 167 -20.02 -0.70 -3.19
C GLU A 167 -19.46 0.64 -2.70
N SER A 168 -18.88 0.65 -1.50
CA SER A 168 -18.37 1.86 -0.88
C SER A 168 -16.85 1.84 -0.93
N GLN A 169 -16.29 2.61 -1.85
CA GLN A 169 -14.85 2.88 -2.04
C GLN A 169 -14.21 3.68 -0.88
N ASN A 170 -14.75 3.49 0.32
CA ASN A 170 -14.44 4.20 1.54
C ASN A 170 -13.13 3.70 2.14
N MET A 171 -12.57 4.55 3.00
CA MET A 171 -11.31 4.28 3.66
C MET A 171 -11.34 4.83 5.08
N ILE A 172 -10.68 4.14 5.98
CA ILE A 172 -10.46 4.58 7.35
C ILE A 172 -9.02 5.08 7.50
N VAL A 173 -8.86 6.27 8.08
CA VAL A 173 -7.56 6.85 8.44
C VAL A 173 -7.48 7.01 9.95
N PHE A 174 -6.42 6.48 10.56
CA PHE A 174 -6.15 6.63 11.99
C PHE A 174 -5.02 7.62 12.25
N GLY A 175 -5.28 8.63 13.08
CA GLY A 175 -4.29 9.65 13.49
C GLY A 175 -3.68 9.36 14.87
N CYS A 176 -2.36 9.15 14.93
CA CYS A 176 -1.68 8.73 16.17
C CYS A 176 -1.73 9.79 17.28
N CYS A 177 -1.49 11.06 16.95
CA CYS A 177 -1.36 12.12 17.97
C CYS A 177 -2.71 12.71 18.45
N SER A 178 -3.82 12.35 17.81
CA SER A 178 -5.15 12.87 18.16
C SER A 178 -6.08 11.79 18.72
N GLY A 179 -5.74 10.50 18.56
CA GLY A 179 -6.62 9.38 18.89
C GLY A 179 -7.88 9.32 18.01
N LYS A 180 -7.96 10.13 16.95
CA LYS A 180 -9.13 10.23 16.08
C LYS A 180 -9.05 9.22 14.94
N MET A 181 -10.19 8.60 14.65
CA MET A 181 -10.44 7.82 13.44
C MET A 181 -11.29 8.65 12.48
N TYR A 182 -10.87 8.70 11.23
CA TYR A 182 -11.57 9.40 10.16
C TYR A 182 -12.07 8.37 9.16
N ILE A 183 -13.35 8.46 8.78
CA ILE A 183 -13.91 7.68 7.68
C ILE A 183 -14.01 8.61 6.49
N CYS A 184 -13.23 8.33 5.46
CA CYS A 184 -13.19 9.07 4.21
C CYS A 184 -14.03 8.35 3.16
N TYR A 185 -14.94 9.07 2.52
CA TYR A 185 -15.80 8.57 1.45
C TYR A 185 -15.22 8.92 0.09
N ASN A 186 -15.44 8.05 -0.90
CA ASN A 186 -15.14 8.45 -2.28
C ASN A 186 -16.25 9.38 -2.81
N VAL A 187 -15.91 10.66 -2.98
CA VAL A 187 -16.86 11.70 -3.39
C VAL A 187 -17.21 11.62 -4.89
N MET A 188 -16.47 10.86 -5.73
CA MET A 188 -16.85 10.69 -7.15
C MET A 188 -18.17 9.92 -7.34
N LEU A 189 -18.54 9.03 -6.42
CA LEU A 189 -19.79 8.26 -6.52
C LEU A 189 -21.03 9.06 -6.08
N LEU A 190 -20.85 10.07 -5.21
CA LEU A 190 -21.94 10.92 -4.75
C LEU A 190 -22.54 11.76 -5.89
N TYR A 191 -21.73 12.21 -6.85
CA TYR A 191 -22.24 12.95 -8.01
C TYR A 191 -23.01 12.05 -9.00
N LEU A 192 -22.64 10.78 -9.14
CA LEU A 192 -23.36 9.87 -10.05
C LEU A 192 -24.73 9.48 -9.48
N MET A 193 -24.83 9.22 -8.17
CA MET A 193 -26.11 8.90 -7.51
C MET A 193 -27.08 10.08 -7.50
N ILE A 194 -26.60 11.31 -7.28
CA ILE A 194 -27.47 12.50 -7.34
C ILE A 194 -27.97 12.75 -8.78
N SER A 195 -27.20 12.36 -9.81
CA SER A 195 -27.63 12.54 -11.20
C SER A 195 -28.68 11.54 -11.68
N THR A 196 -28.78 10.36 -11.06
CA THR A 196 -29.77 9.34 -11.42
C THR A 196 -31.13 9.54 -10.73
N ASP A 197 -31.18 10.30 -9.64
CA ASP A 197 -32.42 10.55 -8.88
C ASP A 197 -33.21 11.78 -9.37
N THR A 198 -32.69 12.56 -10.33
CA THR A 198 -33.39 13.75 -10.87
C THR A 198 -34.15 13.56 -12.19
N CYS A 199 -34.30 12.33 -12.71
CA CYS A 199 -34.96 12.08 -14.01
C CYS A 199 -36.24 11.22 -13.98
N TYR A 200 -36.86 10.97 -12.82
CA TYR A 200 -38.11 10.17 -12.76
C TYR A 200 -39.31 10.83 -12.06
N GLU A 201 -39.41 12.17 -12.07
CA GLU A 201 -40.68 12.86 -11.82
C GLU A 201 -40.97 13.84 -12.97
N GLY A 202 -41.72 13.37 -13.97
CA GLY A 202 -42.09 14.26 -15.09
C GLY A 202 -42.82 13.64 -16.28
N MET A 203 -43.50 12.50 -16.17
CA MET A 203 -44.46 12.05 -17.21
C MET A 203 -45.60 11.21 -16.60
N MET A 204 -46.50 11.86 -15.85
CA MET A 204 -47.93 11.53 -15.83
C MET A 204 -48.69 12.76 -15.30
N GLY A 205 -49.41 13.45 -16.18
CA GLY A 205 -50.26 14.55 -15.75
C GLY A 205 -50.80 15.43 -16.87
N ARG A 206 -51.99 15.02 -17.35
CA ARG A 206 -52.96 15.71 -18.24
C ARG A 206 -52.75 15.57 -19.75
#